data_AF-A0A0R1JUG7-F1
#
_entry.id   AF-A0A0R1JUG7-F1
#
_cell.length_a   1.000
_cell.length_b   1.000
_cell.length_c   1.000
_cell.angle_alpha   90.00
_cell.angle_beta   90.00
_cell.angle_gamma   90.00
#
_symmetry.space_group_name_H-M   'P 1'
#
loop_
_entity.id
_entity.type
_entity.pdbx_description
1 polymer ?
#
loop_
_entity_poly.entity_id
_entity_poly.type
_entity_poly.pdbx_seq_one_letter_code
_entity_poly.pdbx_strand_id
1 'polypeptide(L)'
;MYPEAVTVFLGDYIDCYGPNHGLTLLTQIRAMQAHDPAHTIVLLGNHEQGLLDYLASPTQSAWLDYGGKETLRAATRDWTTDKGPQFARQLLLNHQPELIAWLRQLPLSYTLGKLSFVHAGLDLTLPHPLQDTSRHDQLWLDAKYWYVPAHWGLFAHNPLAFSVVTGHTPTARITGRYAGNVHPAKTESERNAIYAVQYPNEMPRYFIDGGVGSGQPHTKLGNIAVFDSETGMLIDAYED
;
A
#
# COMPACT_ATOMS: atom_id res chain seq x y z
N MET A 1 16.70 9.00 -15.05
CA MET A 1 16.44 9.56 -13.71
C MET A 1 15.44 10.69 -13.85
N TYR A 2 14.44 10.74 -12.96
CA TYR A 2 13.33 11.70 -12.98
C TYR A 2 13.46 12.65 -11.77
N PRO A 3 14.36 13.66 -11.82
CA PRO A 3 14.70 14.46 -10.64
C PRO A 3 13.56 15.36 -10.16
N GLU A 4 12.63 15.73 -11.05
CA GLU A 4 11.46 16.57 -10.73
C GLU A 4 10.22 15.74 -10.35
N ALA A 5 10.33 14.41 -10.24
CA ALA A 5 9.19 13.55 -9.97
C ALA A 5 8.78 13.61 -8.49
N VAL A 6 7.46 13.66 -8.27
CA VAL A 6 6.88 13.42 -6.93
C VAL A 6 6.97 11.92 -6.62
N THR A 7 7.65 11.57 -5.54
CA THR A 7 7.71 10.22 -5.00
C THR A 7 6.50 9.96 -4.11
N VAL A 8 5.74 8.92 -4.42
CA VAL A 8 4.56 8.50 -3.66
C VAL A 8 4.80 7.11 -3.07
N PHE A 9 4.84 7.01 -1.74
CA PHE A 9 4.87 5.77 -0.99
C PHE A 9 3.43 5.31 -0.70
N LEU A 10 3.11 4.04 -0.98
CA LEU A 10 1.72 3.55 -0.99
C LEU A 10 1.23 2.88 0.29
N GLY A 11 2.01 2.84 1.37
CA GLY A 11 1.67 2.16 2.63
C GLY A 11 2.40 0.82 2.81
N ASP A 12 2.18 0.19 3.97
CA ASP A 12 2.73 -1.10 4.39
C ASP A 12 4.25 -1.12 4.48
N TYR A 13 4.77 -0.24 5.33
CA TYR A 13 6.20 -0.06 5.56
C TYR A 13 6.73 -0.95 6.70
N ILE A 14 5.82 -1.53 7.49
CA ILE A 14 6.13 -2.40 8.64
C ILE A 14 5.68 -3.84 8.39
N ASP A 15 5.87 -4.71 9.37
CA ASP A 15 5.47 -6.13 9.34
C ASP A 15 6.09 -6.95 8.21
N CYS A 16 7.16 -6.43 7.63
CA CYS A 16 7.94 -7.08 6.59
C CYS A 16 9.03 -7.99 7.18
N TYR A 17 9.45 -8.94 6.35
CA TYR A 17 10.58 -9.82 6.64
C TYR A 17 11.91 -9.19 6.19
N GLY A 18 13.04 -9.63 6.76
CA GLY A 18 14.37 -9.22 6.30
C GLY A 18 14.96 -8.04 7.07
N PRO A 19 15.92 -7.27 6.53
CA PRO A 19 16.68 -6.28 7.30
C PRO A 19 15.83 -5.12 7.84
N ASN A 20 14.64 -4.89 7.27
CA ASN A 20 13.73 -3.80 7.61
C ASN A 20 12.68 -4.20 8.65
N HIS A 21 13.07 -4.97 9.66
CA HIS A 21 12.18 -5.29 10.79
C HIS A 21 11.98 -4.06 11.72
N GLY A 22 10.75 -3.87 12.22
CA GLY A 22 10.42 -2.81 13.18
C GLY A 22 9.98 -1.51 12.50
N LEU A 23 10.43 -0.36 13.02
CA LEU A 23 10.02 0.98 12.54
C LEU A 23 11.14 1.74 11.81
N THR A 24 12.26 1.08 11.50
CA THR A 24 13.43 1.74 10.90
C THR A 24 13.11 2.37 9.54
N LEU A 25 12.37 1.64 8.68
CA LEU A 25 11.96 2.14 7.37
C LEU A 25 11.04 3.38 7.49
N LEU A 26 10.09 3.35 8.42
CA LEU A 26 9.24 4.52 8.71
C LEU A 26 10.07 5.75 9.13
N THR A 27 11.10 5.56 9.96
CA THR A 27 11.99 6.66 10.36
C THR A 27 12.74 7.24 9.15
N GLN A 28 13.21 6.39 8.23
CA GLN A 28 13.87 6.83 6.99
C GLN A 28 12.90 7.58 6.06
N ILE A 29 11.70 7.02 5.83
CA ILE A 29 10.66 7.65 4.99
C ILE A 29 10.22 9.00 5.60
N ARG A 30 10.02 9.07 6.92
CA ARG A 30 9.71 10.32 7.62
C ARG A 30 10.81 11.36 7.42
N ALA A 31 12.08 10.96 7.47
CA ALA A 31 13.21 11.86 7.23
C ALA A 31 13.25 12.35 5.78
N MET A 32 12.96 11.47 4.80
CA MET A 32 12.84 11.86 3.38
C MET A 32 11.72 12.89 3.20
N GLN A 33 10.55 12.63 3.79
CA GLN A 33 9.42 13.57 3.72
C GLN A 33 9.71 14.90 4.42
N ALA A 34 10.41 14.90 5.55
CA ALA A 34 10.81 16.13 6.22
C ALA A 34 11.83 16.94 5.40
N HIS A 35 12.66 16.27 4.59
CA HIS A 35 13.64 16.91 3.72
C HIS A 35 13.01 17.56 2.49
N ASP A 36 12.06 16.88 1.84
CA ASP A 36 11.33 17.39 0.67
C ASP A 36 9.83 17.06 0.75
N PRO A 37 9.05 17.82 1.54
CA PRO A 37 7.63 17.54 1.76
C PRO A 37 6.76 17.80 0.52
N ALA A 38 7.25 18.56 -0.46
CA ALA A 38 6.51 18.88 -1.68
C ALA A 38 6.58 17.72 -2.70
N HIS A 39 7.68 16.96 -2.72
CA HIS A 39 7.88 15.85 -3.64
C HIS A 39 7.90 14.47 -2.97
N THR A 40 7.61 14.39 -1.66
CA THR A 40 7.52 13.12 -0.94
C THR A 40 6.16 12.96 -0.28
N ILE A 41 5.31 12.16 -0.90
CA ILE A 41 3.98 11.82 -0.39
C ILE A 41 4.04 10.42 0.21
N VAL A 42 3.51 10.29 1.42
CA VAL A 42 3.53 9.02 2.17
C VAL A 42 2.10 8.69 2.54
N LEU A 43 1.55 7.62 1.95
CA LEU A 43 0.20 7.17 2.28
C LEU A 43 0.21 6.22 3.47
N LEU A 44 -0.90 6.18 4.18
CA LEU A 44 -1.14 5.21 5.25
C LEU A 44 -1.50 3.84 4.65
N GLY A 45 -0.81 2.78 5.07
CA GLY A 45 -1.21 1.39 4.80
C GLY A 45 -2.08 0.78 5.90
N ASN A 46 -2.62 -0.41 5.65
CA ASN A 46 -3.41 -1.10 6.67
C ASN A 46 -2.55 -1.61 7.83
N HIS A 47 -1.28 -1.93 7.57
CA HIS A 47 -0.34 -2.34 8.60
C HIS A 47 -0.05 -1.18 9.58
N GLU A 48 0.20 0.03 9.09
CA GLU A 48 0.36 1.22 9.94
C GLU A 48 -0.92 1.56 10.71
N GLN A 49 -2.10 1.40 10.09
CA GLN A 49 -3.38 1.57 10.79
C GLN A 49 -3.52 0.55 11.94
N GLY A 50 -3.16 -0.72 11.71
CA GLY A 50 -3.17 -1.77 12.74
C GLY A 50 -2.25 -1.44 13.93
N LEU A 51 -1.05 -0.93 13.67
CA LEU A 51 -0.15 -0.40 14.69
C LEU A 51 -0.82 0.74 15.48
N LEU A 52 -1.38 1.74 14.79
CA LEU A 52 -2.03 2.89 15.44
C LEU A 52 -3.21 2.47 16.32
N ASP A 53 -4.02 1.51 15.86
CA ASP A 53 -5.17 0.99 16.60
C ASP A 53 -4.73 0.27 17.87
N TYR A 54 -3.71 -0.58 17.79
CA TYR A 54 -3.14 -1.27 18.95
C TYR A 54 -2.49 -0.30 19.94
N LEU A 55 -1.75 0.69 19.44
CA LEU A 55 -1.16 1.75 20.26
C LEU A 55 -2.25 2.61 20.93
N ALA A 56 -3.42 2.79 20.32
CA ALA A 56 -4.55 3.51 20.92
C ALA A 56 -5.26 2.65 21.98
N SER A 57 -5.60 1.40 21.66
CA SER A 57 -6.24 0.45 22.57
C SER A 57 -5.61 -0.94 22.48
N PRO A 58 -5.06 -1.49 23.58
CA PRO A 58 -4.44 -2.82 23.56
C PRO A 58 -5.44 -3.97 23.32
N THR A 59 -6.75 -3.71 23.40
CA THR A 59 -7.79 -4.67 23.01
C THR A 59 -7.91 -4.83 21.48
N GLN A 60 -7.41 -3.87 20.70
CA GLN A 60 -7.32 -3.95 19.24
C GLN A 60 -6.06 -4.74 18.86
N SER A 61 -6.01 -6.01 19.28
CA SER A 61 -4.80 -6.83 19.18
C SER A 61 -4.71 -7.66 17.90
N ALA A 62 -5.68 -7.54 16.97
CA ALA A 62 -5.71 -8.33 15.74
C ALA A 62 -4.40 -8.19 14.95
N TRP A 63 -3.83 -6.98 14.88
CA TRP A 63 -2.55 -6.69 14.25
C TRP A 63 -1.37 -7.52 14.75
N LEU A 64 -1.40 -7.95 16.00
CA LEU A 64 -0.36 -8.80 16.56
C LEU A 64 -0.30 -10.19 15.89
N ASP A 65 -1.37 -10.62 15.22
CA ASP A 65 -1.44 -11.94 14.58
C ASP A 65 -1.00 -11.92 13.10
N TYR A 66 -0.75 -10.74 12.52
CA TYR A 66 -0.28 -10.58 11.14
C TYR A 66 0.98 -9.68 11.04
N GLY A 67 1.96 -9.93 11.92
CA GLY A 67 3.30 -9.34 11.87
C GLY A 67 3.61 -8.32 12.97
N GLY A 68 2.59 -7.86 13.70
CA GLY A 68 2.78 -6.84 14.72
C GLY A 68 3.67 -7.26 15.90
N LYS A 69 3.70 -8.55 16.26
CA LYS A 69 4.59 -9.07 17.33
C LYS A 69 6.06 -8.86 16.95
N GLU A 70 6.40 -9.23 15.72
CA GLU A 70 7.74 -9.11 15.16
C GLU A 70 8.15 -7.65 15.04
N THR A 71 7.25 -6.78 14.57
CA THR A 71 7.47 -5.33 14.51
C THR A 71 7.73 -4.74 15.89
N LEU A 72 6.89 -5.04 16.89
CA LEU A 72 7.07 -4.55 18.26
C LEU A 72 8.40 -5.02 18.86
N ARG A 73 8.73 -6.31 18.67
CA ARG A 73 9.98 -6.89 19.19
C ARG A 73 11.20 -6.22 18.56
N ALA A 74 11.20 -6.04 17.24
CA ALA A 74 12.30 -5.39 16.54
C ALA A 74 12.42 -3.90 16.93
N ALA A 75 11.29 -3.19 17.03
CA ALA A 75 11.26 -1.76 17.33
C ALA A 75 11.68 -1.43 18.77
N THR A 76 11.61 -2.39 19.69
CA THR A 76 11.93 -2.19 21.11
C THR A 76 13.19 -2.95 21.58
N ARG A 77 13.90 -3.60 20.65
CA ARG A 77 15.04 -4.48 20.95
C ARG A 77 16.17 -3.81 21.75
N ASP A 78 16.39 -2.51 21.53
CA ASP A 78 17.45 -1.74 22.20
C ASP A 78 17.04 -1.31 23.61
N TRP A 79 15.77 -1.48 23.99
CA TRP A 79 15.23 -1.11 25.29
C TRP A 79 14.85 -2.32 26.15
N THR A 80 14.62 -3.49 25.56
CA THR A 80 14.19 -4.69 26.28
C THR A 80 14.52 -5.99 25.54
N THR A 81 14.77 -7.06 26.30
CA THR A 81 15.05 -8.41 25.79
C THR A 81 13.79 -9.26 25.57
N ASP A 82 12.64 -8.62 25.38
CA ASP A 82 11.27 -9.18 25.29
C ASP A 82 10.52 -9.34 26.63
N LYS A 83 9.47 -8.53 26.79
CA LYS A 83 8.49 -8.59 27.90
C LYS A 83 7.05 -8.70 27.39
N GLY A 84 6.89 -9.09 26.13
CA GLY A 84 5.60 -9.19 25.44
C GLY A 84 5.05 -7.87 24.89
N PRO A 85 3.98 -7.96 24.07
CA PRO A 85 3.46 -6.84 23.28
C PRO A 85 3.01 -5.62 24.11
N GLN A 86 2.40 -5.86 25.28
CA GLN A 86 1.87 -4.76 26.11
C GLN A 86 2.97 -3.87 26.67
N PHE A 87 4.12 -4.46 27.03
CA PHE A 87 5.27 -3.69 27.50
C PHE A 87 5.94 -2.95 26.33
N ALA A 88 6.07 -3.61 25.17
CA ALA A 88 6.60 -2.98 23.96
C ALA A 88 5.74 -1.77 23.51
N ARG A 89 4.41 -1.88 23.61
CA ARG A 89 3.46 -0.77 23.37
C ARG A 89 3.77 0.44 24.25
N GLN A 90 3.95 0.23 25.56
CA GLN A 90 4.28 1.30 26.52
C GLN A 90 5.61 1.97 26.16
N LEU A 91 6.63 1.18 25.80
CA LEU A 91 7.93 1.72 25.36
C LEU A 91 7.79 2.58 24.10
N LEU A 92 7.09 2.10 23.08
CA LEU A 92 6.90 2.88 21.85
C LEU A 92 6.17 4.20 22.10
N LEU A 93 5.11 4.20 22.92
CA LEU A 93 4.39 5.41 23.28
C LEU A 93 5.29 6.45 23.97
N ASN A 94 6.25 6.00 24.78
CA ASN A 94 7.16 6.88 25.52
C ASN A 94 8.35 7.34 24.67
N HIS A 95 8.92 6.46 23.84
CA HIS A 95 10.18 6.72 23.14
C HIS A 95 10.01 7.21 21.70
N GLN A 96 8.85 6.97 21.06
CA GLN A 96 8.60 7.34 19.67
C GLN A 96 7.33 8.20 19.48
N PRO A 97 6.99 9.15 20.38
CA PRO A 97 5.72 9.88 20.30
C PRO A 97 5.57 10.69 19.01
N GLU A 98 6.67 11.25 18.49
CA GLU A 98 6.64 12.04 17.26
C GLU A 98 6.42 11.20 16.01
N LEU A 99 7.01 9.99 15.95
CA LEU A 99 6.79 9.08 14.83
C LEU A 99 5.33 8.63 14.79
N ILE A 100 4.76 8.34 15.96
CA ILE A 100 3.34 7.98 16.10
C ILE A 100 2.44 9.16 15.73
N ALA A 101 2.78 10.39 16.13
CA ALA A 101 2.04 11.59 15.75
C ALA A 101 2.06 11.83 14.24
N TRP A 102 3.21 11.61 13.60
CA TRP A 102 3.37 11.68 12.14
C TRP A 102 2.54 10.60 11.42
N LEU A 103 2.58 9.34 11.88
CA LEU A 103 1.76 8.26 11.31
C LEU A 103 0.26 8.60 11.32
N ARG A 104 -0.23 9.24 12.39
CA ARG A 104 -1.65 9.66 12.50
C ARG A 104 -2.06 10.71 11.48
N GLN A 105 -1.11 11.44 10.91
CA GLN A 105 -1.34 12.51 9.95
C GLN A 105 -1.23 12.05 8.49
N LEU A 106 -0.79 10.80 8.24
CA LEU A 106 -0.64 10.30 6.88
C LEU A 106 -1.99 10.30 6.14
N PRO A 107 -2.03 10.84 4.91
CA PRO A 107 -3.23 10.77 4.07
C PRO A 107 -3.54 9.34 3.63
N LEU A 108 -4.81 9.07 3.35
CA LEU A 108 -5.27 7.78 2.82
C LEU A 108 -5.08 7.68 1.29
N SER A 109 -5.09 8.83 0.61
CA SER A 109 -5.00 8.93 -0.83
C SER A 109 -4.34 10.24 -1.26
N TYR A 110 -3.88 10.27 -2.50
CA TYR A 110 -3.29 11.45 -3.12
C TYR A 110 -3.64 11.50 -4.60
N THR A 111 -3.80 12.69 -5.16
CA THR A 111 -4.13 12.89 -6.58
C THR A 111 -3.16 13.88 -7.19
N LEU A 112 -2.64 13.56 -8.38
CA LEU A 112 -1.74 14.41 -9.15
C LEU A 112 -2.05 14.28 -10.64
N GLY A 113 -2.55 15.35 -11.27
CA GLY A 113 -2.99 15.32 -12.66
C GLY A 113 -4.08 14.27 -12.87
N LYS A 114 -3.85 13.29 -13.75
CA LYS A 114 -4.73 12.15 -14.03
C LYS A 114 -4.42 10.90 -13.21
N LEU A 115 -3.62 11.00 -12.15
CA LEU A 115 -3.28 9.89 -11.27
C LEU A 115 -4.00 10.03 -9.94
N SER A 116 -4.55 8.92 -9.44
CA SER A 116 -5.02 8.77 -8.07
C SER A 116 -4.30 7.62 -7.39
N PHE A 117 -3.70 7.87 -6.25
CA PHE A 117 -2.98 6.90 -5.44
C PHE A 117 -3.78 6.58 -4.19
N VAL A 118 -3.94 5.30 -3.86
CA VAL A 118 -4.59 4.82 -2.64
C VAL A 118 -3.98 3.47 -2.27
N HIS A 119 -3.92 3.13 -1.00
CA HIS A 119 -3.24 1.92 -0.54
C HIS A 119 -3.82 0.63 -1.16
N ALA A 120 -5.10 0.35 -0.92
CA ALA A 120 -5.73 -0.92 -1.29
C ALA A 120 -6.69 -0.85 -2.48
N GLY A 121 -7.47 0.23 -2.58
CA GLY A 121 -8.45 0.38 -3.65
C GLY A 121 -9.51 1.44 -3.42
N LEU A 122 -10.45 1.50 -4.35
CA LEU A 122 -11.65 2.33 -4.28
C LEU A 122 -12.89 1.46 -4.47
N ASP A 123 -14.00 1.79 -3.81
CA ASP A 123 -15.28 1.17 -4.13
C ASP A 123 -15.84 1.81 -5.41
N LEU A 124 -15.63 1.11 -6.52
CA LEU A 124 -16.04 1.56 -7.86
C LEU A 124 -17.55 1.48 -8.09
N THR A 125 -18.33 0.97 -7.14
CA THR A 125 -19.79 0.94 -7.21
C THR A 125 -20.43 2.24 -6.73
N LEU A 126 -19.66 3.09 -6.05
CA LEU A 126 -20.11 4.37 -5.53
C LEU A 126 -20.25 5.41 -6.66
N PRO A 127 -21.17 6.39 -6.53
CA PRO A 127 -21.30 7.48 -7.50
C PRO A 127 -20.03 8.33 -7.63
N HIS A 128 -19.31 8.52 -6.51
CA HIS A 128 -18.07 9.30 -6.46
C HIS A 128 -16.95 8.52 -5.73
N PRO A 129 -16.36 7.48 -6.36
CA PRO A 129 -15.42 6.56 -5.69
C PRO A 129 -14.25 7.24 -4.99
N LEU A 130 -13.71 8.32 -5.54
CA LEU A 130 -12.58 9.06 -4.95
C LEU A 130 -12.94 9.78 -3.64
N GLN A 131 -14.20 10.21 -3.51
CA GLN A 131 -14.68 10.98 -2.36
C GLN A 131 -15.37 10.08 -1.33
N ASP A 132 -16.10 9.08 -1.81
CA ASP A 132 -17.06 8.34 -0.99
C ASP A 132 -16.52 6.99 -0.49
N THR A 133 -15.40 6.49 -1.03
CA THR A 133 -14.80 5.24 -0.54
C THR A 133 -14.40 5.41 0.93
N SER A 134 -14.89 4.52 1.79
CA SER A 134 -14.65 4.59 3.22
C SER A 134 -13.16 4.45 3.56
N ARG A 135 -12.75 4.96 4.73
CA ARG A 135 -11.37 4.75 5.23
C ARG A 135 -11.00 3.27 5.31
N HIS A 136 -11.95 2.44 5.74
CA HIS A 136 -11.73 1.00 5.83
C HIS A 136 -11.43 0.43 4.45
N ASP A 137 -12.24 0.77 3.45
CA ASP A 137 -12.08 0.25 2.08
C ASP A 137 -10.81 0.77 1.40
N GLN A 138 -10.44 2.03 1.60
CA GLN A 138 -9.16 2.58 1.08
C GLN A 138 -7.93 1.81 1.60
N LEU A 139 -8.04 1.19 2.78
CA LEU A 139 -6.97 0.43 3.44
C LEU A 139 -7.07 -1.09 3.24
N TRP A 140 -8.27 -1.64 3.07
CA TRP A 140 -8.48 -3.11 3.17
C TRP A 140 -9.18 -3.72 1.95
N LEU A 141 -9.49 -2.94 0.92
CA LEU A 141 -10.11 -3.49 -0.28
C LEU A 141 -9.21 -4.54 -0.94
N ASP A 142 -9.84 -5.64 -1.33
CA ASP A 142 -9.21 -6.80 -1.94
C ASP A 142 -9.84 -7.07 -3.30
N ALA A 143 -10.15 -8.34 -3.60
CA ALA A 143 -10.87 -8.78 -4.77
C ALA A 143 -12.14 -7.98 -5.11
N LYS A 144 -12.83 -7.40 -4.12
CA LYS A 144 -13.97 -6.50 -4.37
C LYS A 144 -13.60 -5.24 -5.15
N TYR A 145 -12.35 -4.78 -5.05
CA TYR A 145 -11.87 -3.64 -5.82
C TYR A 145 -11.68 -3.99 -7.29
N TRP A 146 -10.99 -5.09 -7.61
CA TRP A 146 -10.68 -5.41 -9.01
C TRP A 146 -11.73 -6.24 -9.73
N TYR A 147 -12.67 -6.89 -9.04
CA TYR A 147 -13.76 -7.64 -9.68
C TYR A 147 -15.09 -6.90 -9.76
N VAL A 148 -15.88 -7.26 -10.77
CA VAL A 148 -17.29 -6.86 -10.85
C VAL A 148 -18.05 -7.49 -9.67
N PRO A 149 -18.91 -6.72 -8.96
CA PRO A 149 -19.76 -7.26 -7.91
C PRO A 149 -20.54 -8.49 -8.36
N ALA A 150 -20.59 -9.52 -7.51
CA ALA A 150 -21.23 -10.81 -7.79
C ALA A 150 -20.68 -11.61 -9.00
N HIS A 151 -19.61 -11.16 -9.65
CA HIS A 151 -18.97 -11.83 -10.79
C HIS A 151 -17.48 -12.03 -10.54
N TRP A 152 -17.15 -12.92 -9.59
CA TRP A 152 -15.76 -13.22 -9.23
C TRP A 152 -14.92 -13.66 -10.43
N GLY A 153 -13.69 -13.16 -10.50
CA GLY A 153 -12.78 -13.44 -11.61
C GLY A 153 -13.05 -12.66 -12.89
N LEU A 154 -14.05 -11.77 -12.92
CA LEU A 154 -14.27 -10.81 -14.02
C LEU A 154 -13.80 -9.43 -13.58
N PHE A 155 -12.80 -8.87 -14.26
CA PHE A 155 -12.27 -7.56 -13.91
C PHE A 155 -13.32 -6.46 -14.08
N ALA A 156 -13.48 -5.61 -13.06
CA ALA A 156 -14.33 -4.43 -13.11
C ALA A 156 -13.76 -3.36 -14.06
N HIS A 157 -14.67 -2.60 -14.66
CA HIS A 157 -14.36 -1.39 -15.41
C HIS A 157 -13.88 -0.28 -14.48
N ASN A 158 -13.09 0.66 -15.00
CA ASN A 158 -12.73 1.87 -14.28
C ASN A 158 -13.65 3.03 -14.73
N PRO A 159 -14.61 3.47 -13.89
CA PRO A 159 -15.52 4.56 -14.25
C PRO A 159 -14.86 5.94 -14.15
N LEU A 160 -13.62 6.04 -13.67
CA LEU A 160 -12.94 7.30 -13.40
C LEU A 160 -12.19 7.81 -14.62
N ALA A 161 -12.10 9.14 -14.73
CA ALA A 161 -11.20 9.82 -15.67
C ALA A 161 -9.73 9.86 -15.17
N PHE A 162 -9.40 9.05 -14.17
CA PHE A 162 -8.08 8.95 -13.55
C PHE A 162 -7.57 7.52 -13.64
N SER A 163 -6.26 7.36 -13.83
CA SER A 163 -5.60 6.11 -13.52
C SER A 163 -5.53 5.93 -12.01
N VAL A 164 -5.90 4.77 -11.51
CA VAL A 164 -5.83 4.47 -10.08
C VAL A 164 -4.64 3.57 -9.81
N VAL A 165 -3.75 3.96 -8.91
CA VAL A 165 -2.52 3.25 -8.56
C VAL A 165 -2.65 2.73 -7.13
N THR A 166 -2.49 1.42 -6.95
CA THR A 166 -2.65 0.74 -5.65
C THR A 166 -1.54 -0.26 -5.35
N GLY A 167 -1.28 -0.46 -4.06
CA GLY A 167 -0.40 -1.50 -3.53
C GLY A 167 -1.24 -2.64 -2.94
N HIS A 168 -0.93 -3.01 -1.69
CA HIS A 168 -1.67 -3.92 -0.80
C HIS A 168 -1.74 -5.41 -1.21
N THR A 169 -2.07 -5.67 -2.48
CA THR A 169 -2.21 -7.03 -3.00
C THR A 169 -1.03 -7.39 -3.88
N PRO A 170 -0.19 -8.38 -3.49
CA PRO A 170 0.90 -8.88 -4.30
C PRO A 170 0.42 -9.23 -5.71
N THR A 171 1.05 -8.64 -6.72
CA THR A 171 0.48 -8.63 -8.07
C THR A 171 0.47 -10.02 -8.72
N ALA A 172 1.32 -10.93 -8.24
CA ALA A 172 1.29 -12.35 -8.57
C ALA A 172 -0.06 -13.04 -8.26
N ARG A 173 -0.75 -12.59 -7.20
CA ARG A 173 -2.01 -13.20 -6.70
C ARG A 173 -3.25 -12.70 -7.42
N ILE A 174 -3.15 -11.57 -8.11
CA ILE A 174 -4.27 -11.04 -8.89
C ILE A 174 -4.47 -11.96 -10.09
N THR A 175 -5.68 -12.47 -10.25
CA THR A 175 -6.09 -13.29 -11.39
C THR A 175 -7.41 -12.76 -11.93
N GLY A 176 -7.80 -13.17 -13.14
CA GLY A 176 -9.10 -12.79 -13.67
C GLY A 176 -9.11 -12.70 -15.19
N ARG A 177 -10.29 -12.45 -15.74
CA ARG A 177 -10.52 -12.27 -17.17
C ARG A 177 -11.21 -10.93 -17.42
N TYR A 178 -11.09 -10.44 -18.64
CA TYR A 178 -11.82 -9.27 -19.10
C TYR A 178 -13.14 -9.68 -19.74
N ALA A 179 -14.14 -8.81 -19.65
CA ALA A 179 -15.32 -8.92 -20.50
C ALA A 179 -14.93 -8.72 -21.97
N GLY A 180 -15.43 -9.58 -22.87
CA GLY A 180 -15.37 -9.32 -24.31
C GLY A 180 -14.05 -9.57 -25.03
N ASN A 181 -13.19 -10.50 -24.59
CA ASN A 181 -11.92 -10.88 -25.25
C ASN A 181 -10.99 -9.69 -25.58
N VAL A 182 -11.09 -8.58 -24.83
CA VAL A 182 -10.26 -7.38 -25.05
C VAL A 182 -8.79 -7.62 -24.69
N HIS A 183 -8.53 -8.47 -23.71
CA HIS A 183 -7.20 -8.92 -23.29
C HIS A 183 -7.25 -10.40 -22.88
N PRO A 184 -6.10 -11.11 -22.91
CA PRO A 184 -5.97 -12.41 -22.29
C PRO A 184 -6.32 -12.39 -20.80
N ALA A 185 -6.73 -13.53 -20.26
CA ALA A 185 -6.90 -13.67 -18.82
C ALA A 185 -5.55 -13.55 -18.11
N LYS A 186 -5.54 -12.88 -16.94
CA LYS A 186 -4.42 -12.91 -16.02
C LYS A 186 -4.49 -14.17 -15.17
N THR A 187 -3.45 -14.97 -15.22
CA THR A 187 -3.23 -16.12 -14.34
C THR A 187 -2.26 -15.76 -13.23
N GLU A 188 -2.12 -16.65 -12.24
CA GLU A 188 -1.05 -16.53 -11.25
C GLU A 188 0.31 -16.47 -11.94
N SER A 189 1.25 -15.79 -11.30
CA SER A 189 2.61 -15.56 -11.78
C SER A 189 3.59 -15.78 -10.63
N GLU A 190 4.78 -16.29 -10.94
CA GLU A 190 5.87 -16.37 -9.96
C GLU A 190 6.47 -14.98 -9.67
N ARG A 191 6.31 -14.04 -10.61
CA ARG A 191 6.76 -12.65 -10.50
C ARG A 191 5.60 -11.72 -10.12
N ASN A 192 5.91 -10.69 -9.35
CA ASN A 192 4.98 -9.64 -8.97
C ASN A 192 5.15 -8.40 -9.86
N ALA A 193 5.25 -8.58 -11.18
CA ALA A 193 5.36 -7.46 -12.12
C ALA A 193 4.16 -6.52 -12.00
N ILE A 194 4.37 -5.22 -12.23
CA ILE A 194 3.30 -4.21 -12.27
C ILE A 194 2.25 -4.67 -13.28
N TYR A 195 0.99 -4.62 -12.86
CA TYR A 195 -0.12 -5.05 -13.71
C TYR A 195 -1.14 -3.93 -13.86
N ALA A 196 -1.68 -3.79 -15.06
CA ALA A 196 -2.75 -2.86 -15.34
C ALA A 196 -4.03 -3.61 -15.72
N VAL A 197 -5.14 -3.26 -15.08
CA VAL A 197 -6.49 -3.56 -15.58
C VAL A 197 -6.98 -2.37 -16.38
N GLN A 198 -7.18 -2.56 -17.69
CA GLN A 198 -7.66 -1.51 -18.59
C GLN A 198 -8.61 -2.09 -19.64
N TYR A 199 -9.78 -1.47 -19.80
CA TYR A 199 -10.68 -1.72 -20.93
C TYR A 199 -10.49 -0.66 -22.02
N PRO A 200 -10.92 -0.93 -23.28
CA PRO A 200 -10.83 0.07 -24.35
C PRO A 200 -11.50 1.39 -23.96
N ASN A 201 -10.78 2.50 -24.18
CA ASN A 201 -11.20 3.87 -23.88
C ASN A 201 -11.33 4.22 -22.37
N GLU A 202 -10.78 3.39 -21.47
CA GLU A 202 -10.73 3.69 -20.03
C GLU A 202 -9.31 4.03 -19.56
N MET A 203 -9.24 4.77 -18.46
CA MET A 203 -7.99 4.94 -17.73
C MET A 203 -7.63 3.64 -16.98
N PRO A 204 -6.36 3.23 -16.96
CA PRO A 204 -5.91 2.00 -16.34
C PRO A 204 -5.99 2.04 -14.80
N ARG A 205 -6.19 0.86 -14.20
CA ARG A 205 -5.93 0.64 -12.77
C ARG A 205 -4.64 -0.15 -12.63
N TYR A 206 -3.63 0.46 -12.03
CA TYR A 206 -2.31 -0.11 -11.83
C TYR A 206 -2.19 -0.74 -10.44
N PHE A 207 -1.69 -1.96 -10.39
CA PHE A 207 -1.35 -2.70 -9.19
C PHE A 207 0.17 -2.82 -9.11
N ILE A 208 0.74 -2.28 -8.04
CA ILE A 208 2.19 -2.10 -7.88
C ILE A 208 2.68 -2.63 -6.52
N ASP A 209 2.43 -3.90 -6.24
CA ASP A 209 2.94 -4.58 -5.05
C ASP A 209 3.80 -5.78 -5.43
N GLY A 210 5.10 -5.63 -5.19
CA GLY A 210 6.15 -6.62 -5.45
C GLY A 210 6.11 -7.84 -4.52
N GLY A 211 5.22 -7.87 -3.53
CA GLY A 211 4.99 -9.00 -2.64
C GLY A 211 6.12 -9.23 -1.64
N VAL A 212 6.87 -8.19 -1.27
CA VAL A 212 7.96 -8.26 -0.27
C VAL A 212 7.43 -8.77 1.08
N GLY A 213 6.20 -8.42 1.45
CA GLY A 213 5.51 -8.91 2.64
C GLY A 213 5.22 -10.42 2.66
N SER A 214 5.40 -11.14 1.54
CA SER A 214 5.11 -12.58 1.44
C SER A 214 6.22 -13.53 1.96
N GLY A 215 7.27 -13.00 2.59
CA GLY A 215 8.29 -13.82 3.27
C GLY A 215 9.50 -14.24 2.43
N GLN A 216 9.78 -13.53 1.32
CA GLN A 216 10.97 -13.78 0.49
C GLN A 216 11.81 -12.51 0.26
N PRO A 217 12.30 -11.85 1.33
CA PRO A 217 12.94 -10.53 1.24
C PRO A 217 14.29 -10.52 0.50
N HIS A 218 14.85 -11.69 0.20
CA HIS A 218 16.13 -11.81 -0.52
C HIS A 218 15.96 -12.04 -2.03
N THR A 219 14.74 -12.29 -2.49
CA THR A 219 14.44 -12.57 -3.92
C THR A 219 13.34 -11.68 -4.48
N LYS A 220 12.76 -10.79 -3.67
CA LYS A 220 11.77 -9.79 -4.07
C LYS A 220 12.20 -8.44 -3.48
N LEU A 221 12.79 -7.57 -4.30
CA LEU A 221 13.23 -6.22 -3.91
C LEU A 221 12.07 -5.21 -3.99
N GLY A 222 11.02 -5.51 -4.76
CA GLY A 222 9.83 -4.66 -4.91
C GLY A 222 9.71 -4.04 -6.30
N ASN A 223 8.79 -3.10 -6.45
CA ASN A 223 8.51 -2.47 -7.74
C ASN A 223 8.48 -0.95 -7.58
N ILE A 224 9.03 -0.24 -8.56
CA ILE A 224 8.90 1.21 -8.71
C ILE A 224 8.27 1.48 -10.06
N ALA A 225 7.18 2.24 -10.05
CA ALA A 225 6.45 2.65 -11.25
C ALA A 225 6.64 4.16 -11.46
N VAL A 226 6.97 4.58 -12.67
CA VAL A 226 7.06 5.99 -13.05
C VAL A 226 5.91 6.32 -13.97
N PHE A 227 5.15 7.35 -13.63
CA PHE A 227 3.97 7.77 -14.37
C PHE A 227 4.13 9.19 -14.91
N ASP A 228 3.52 9.43 -16.06
CA ASP A 228 3.23 10.78 -16.53
C ASP A 228 1.91 11.25 -15.90
N SER A 229 1.95 12.34 -15.13
CA SER A 229 0.78 12.87 -14.44
C SER A 229 -0.22 13.54 -15.37
N GLU A 230 0.16 14.00 -16.56
CA GLU A 230 -0.76 14.65 -17.50
C GLU A 230 -1.61 13.61 -18.24
N THR A 231 -1.00 12.50 -18.62
CA THR A 231 -1.69 11.41 -19.34
C THR A 231 -2.23 10.33 -18.40
N GLY A 232 -1.68 10.20 -17.18
CA GLY A 232 -2.00 9.14 -16.23
C GLY A 232 -1.39 7.79 -16.60
N MET A 233 -0.48 7.73 -17.57
CA MET A 233 0.08 6.48 -18.08
C MET A 233 1.42 6.14 -17.43
N LEU A 234 1.68 4.85 -17.26
CA LEU A 234 3.00 4.32 -16.92
C LEU A 234 3.99 4.61 -18.06
N ILE A 235 5.14 5.20 -17.72
CA ILE A 235 6.19 5.55 -18.69
C ILE A 235 7.51 4.81 -18.44
N ASP A 236 7.74 4.31 -17.23
CA ASP A 236 8.92 3.52 -16.87
C ASP A 236 8.62 2.63 -15.65
N ALA A 237 9.36 1.54 -15.49
CA ALA A 237 9.18 0.59 -14.41
C ALA A 237 10.51 -0.08 -14.03
N TYR A 238 10.72 -0.25 -12.73
CA TYR A 238 11.85 -0.99 -12.16
C TYR A 238 11.28 -2.12 -11.29
N GLU A 239 11.56 -3.35 -11.69
CA GLU A 239 11.00 -4.57 -11.10
C GLU A 239 12.07 -5.67 -11.08
N ASP A 240 11.81 -6.72 -10.30
CA ASP A 240 12.66 -7.91 -10.17
C ASP A 240 12.51 -8.94 -11.32
#